data_AF-A0A4Y2KBC5-F1
#
_entry.id   AF-A0A4Y2KBC5-F1
#
_cell.length_a   1.000
_cell.length_b   1.000
_cell.length_c   1.000
_cell.angle_alpha   90.00
_cell.angle_beta   90.00
_cell.angle_gamma   90.00
#
_symmetry.space_group_name_H-M   'P 1'
#
loop_
_entity.id
_entity.type
_entity.pdbx_description
1 polymer ?
#
loop_
_entity_poly.entity_id
_entity_poly.type
_entity_poly.pdbx_seq_one_letter_code
_entity_poly.pdbx_strand_id
1 'polypeptide(L)'
;MQKTVNSDLPSLGLSPWIRFFECVSQLSYRLEIKSWQARGAENKSKVAEKKNKFKSQLSEEVQEVRNKHSRKFRELFTRKTSRIDTNKDLINRLLLTSDSFIANLCPCPKPKRGDISNEVCEFLEIRASAPIDQDAILSEFSDTEESESDIEESYLDSE
;
A
#
# COMPACT_ATOMS: atom_id res chain seq x y z
N MET A 1 -10.75 -39.62 -15.84
CA MET A 1 -11.82 -38.67 -15.48
C MET A 1 -11.39 -37.28 -15.95
N GLN A 2 -12.00 -36.77 -17.02
CA GLN A 2 -11.75 -35.40 -17.49
C GLN A 2 -12.61 -34.43 -16.69
N LYS A 3 -12.01 -33.37 -16.14
CA LYS A 3 -12.74 -32.29 -15.48
C LYS A 3 -13.23 -31.34 -16.58
N THR A 4 -14.54 -31.17 -16.71
CA THR A 4 -15.15 -30.22 -17.65
C THR A 4 -14.89 -28.79 -17.15
N VAL A 5 -14.37 -27.93 -18.02
CA VAL A 5 -14.15 -26.52 -17.71
C VAL A 5 -15.48 -25.81 -17.89
N ASN A 6 -16.01 -25.24 -16.81
CA ASN A 6 -17.25 -24.47 -16.84
C ASN A 6 -16.94 -23.08 -17.43
N SER A 7 -17.61 -22.72 -18.54
CA SER A 7 -17.35 -21.51 -19.33
C SER A 7 -17.64 -20.20 -18.59
N ASP A 8 -18.39 -20.27 -17.49
CA ASP A 8 -18.99 -19.10 -16.84
C ASP A 8 -18.22 -18.62 -15.59
N LEU A 9 -17.14 -19.33 -15.21
CA LEU A 9 -16.29 -19.02 -14.06
C LEU A 9 -15.17 -17.96 -14.25
N PRO A 10 -14.71 -17.58 -15.47
CA PRO A 10 -13.60 -16.62 -15.61
C PRO A 10 -13.92 -15.20 -15.13
N SER A 11 -15.20 -14.84 -14.95
CA SER A 11 -15.65 -13.48 -14.63
C SER A 11 -15.62 -13.14 -13.13
N LEU A 12 -15.34 -14.11 -12.25
CA LEU A 12 -15.14 -13.86 -10.82
C LEU A 12 -13.71 -13.38 -10.55
N GLY A 13 -13.36 -12.25 -11.17
CA GLY A 13 -12.02 -11.66 -11.25
C GLY A 13 -11.54 -11.07 -9.92
N LEU A 14 -11.10 -11.92 -8.99
CA LEU A 14 -10.18 -11.49 -7.94
C LEU A 14 -8.77 -11.41 -8.54
N SER A 15 -8.09 -10.27 -8.38
CA SER A 15 -6.74 -10.06 -8.93
C SER A 15 -5.83 -11.26 -8.61
N PRO A 16 -5.39 -12.02 -9.62
CA PRO A 16 -4.53 -13.21 -9.41
C PRO A 16 -3.23 -12.89 -8.66
N TRP A 17 -2.85 -11.61 -8.60
CA TRP A 17 -1.62 -11.14 -7.95
C TRP A 17 -1.80 -11.10 -6.42
N ILE A 18 -2.96 -10.63 -5.97
CA ILE A 18 -3.31 -10.58 -4.54
C ILE A 18 -3.37 -12.01 -3.99
N ARG A 19 -4.00 -12.93 -4.73
CA ARG A 19 -4.09 -14.35 -4.34
C ARG A 19 -2.75 -15.06 -4.39
N PHE A 20 -1.90 -14.73 -5.35
CA PHE A 20 -0.53 -15.24 -5.41
C PHE A 20 0.30 -14.77 -4.20
N PHE A 21 0.26 -13.48 -3.88
CA PHE A 21 0.98 -12.93 -2.74
C PHE A 21 0.47 -13.51 -1.40
N GLU A 22 -0.84 -13.71 -1.29
CA GLU A 22 -1.46 -14.39 -0.15
C GLU A 22 -0.94 -15.84 -0.01
N CYS A 23 -0.87 -16.60 -1.12
CA CYS A 23 -0.36 -17.96 -1.15
C CYS A 23 1.11 -18.04 -0.71
N VAL A 24 1.98 -17.21 -1.31
CA VAL A 24 3.41 -17.16 -0.95
C VAL A 24 3.60 -16.78 0.52
N SER A 25 2.82 -15.83 1.02
CA SER A 25 2.82 -15.45 2.44
C SER A 25 2.35 -16.59 3.34
N GLN A 26 1.28 -17.31 2.98
CA GLN A 26 0.79 -18.44 3.75
C GLN A 26 1.82 -19.59 3.80
N LEU A 27 2.55 -19.82 2.70
CA LEU A 27 3.64 -20.79 2.63
C LEU A 27 4.81 -20.39 3.54
N SER A 28 5.25 -19.13 3.49
CA SER A 28 6.40 -18.65 4.27
C SER A 28 6.17 -18.78 5.78
N TYR A 29 4.97 -18.48 6.26
CA TYR A 29 4.62 -18.63 7.68
C TYR A 29 4.59 -20.10 8.13
N ARG A 30 4.40 -21.05 7.21
CA ARG A 30 4.23 -22.49 7.48
C ARG A 30 5.50 -23.32 7.24
N LEU A 31 6.61 -22.70 6.85
CA LEU A 31 7.90 -23.39 6.60
C LEU A 31 8.37 -24.26 7.76
N GLU A 32 8.03 -23.90 9.01
CA GLU A 32 8.40 -24.67 10.21
C GLU A 32 7.54 -25.92 10.42
N ILE A 33 6.25 -25.85 10.08
CA ILE A 33 5.29 -26.92 10.33
C ILE A 33 5.29 -27.90 9.15
N LYS A 34 5.80 -27.48 7.98
CA LYS A 34 5.91 -28.26 6.73
C LYS A 34 4.60 -28.99 6.37
N SER A 35 3.46 -28.41 6.76
CA SER A 35 2.14 -28.97 6.54
C SER A 35 1.16 -27.89 6.08
N TRP A 36 0.24 -28.29 5.20
CA TRP A 36 -0.78 -27.38 4.68
C TRP A 36 -1.81 -26.97 5.75
N GLN A 37 -2.06 -27.82 6.74
CA GLN A 37 -3.01 -27.53 7.82
C GLN A 37 -2.29 -27.43 9.16
N ALA A 38 -2.27 -26.22 9.74
CA ALA A 38 -1.84 -26.01 11.13
C ALA A 38 -2.95 -26.50 12.09
N ARG A 39 -3.01 -27.83 12.30
CA ARG A 39 -3.85 -28.46 13.31
C ARG A 39 -3.09 -28.55 14.64
N GLY A 40 -3.80 -28.36 15.75
CA GLY A 40 -3.21 -28.33 17.10
C GLY A 40 -2.81 -26.92 17.57
N ALA A 41 -2.82 -26.69 18.88
CA ALA A 41 -2.53 -25.40 19.49
C ALA A 41 -1.08 -24.95 19.22
N GLU A 42 -0.13 -25.89 19.29
CA GLU A 42 1.30 -25.64 19.09
C GLU A 42 1.62 -25.18 17.64
N ASN A 43 1.02 -25.81 16.64
CA ASN A 43 1.23 -25.41 15.26
C ASN A 43 0.60 -24.04 14.96
N LYS A 44 -0.56 -23.75 15.55
CA LYS A 44 -1.20 -22.44 15.40
C LYS A 44 -0.38 -21.32 16.03
N SER A 45 0.22 -21.54 17.21
CA SER A 45 1.07 -20.54 17.86
C SER A 45 2.33 -20.24 17.03
N LYS A 46 3.00 -21.27 16.48
CA LYS A 46 4.17 -21.11 15.59
C LYS A 46 3.87 -20.25 14.36
N VAL A 47 2.74 -20.49 13.66
CA VAL A 47 2.34 -19.65 12.51
C VAL A 47 2.07 -18.21 12.94
N ALA A 48 1.39 -18.01 14.07
CA ALA A 48 1.06 -16.68 14.57
C ALA A 48 2.31 -15.88 14.95
N GLU A 49 3.25 -16.52 15.64
CA GLU A 49 4.55 -15.94 16.01
C GLU A 49 5.34 -15.51 14.77
N LYS A 50 5.48 -16.39 13.78
CA LYS A 50 6.14 -16.06 12.51
C LYS A 50 5.47 -14.91 11.77
N LYS A 51 4.14 -14.91 11.70
CA LYS A 51 3.37 -13.86 11.05
C LYS A 51 3.60 -12.51 11.74
N ASN A 52 3.58 -12.49 13.08
CA ASN A 52 3.81 -11.28 13.85
C ASN A 52 5.25 -10.78 13.71
N LYS A 53 6.23 -11.68 13.75
CA LYS A 53 7.64 -11.36 13.51
C LYS A 53 7.87 -10.72 12.14
N PHE A 54 7.33 -11.33 11.09
CA PHE A 54 7.47 -10.81 9.72
C PHE A 54 6.81 -9.44 9.56
N LYS A 55 5.59 -9.26 10.10
CA LYS A 55 4.91 -7.96 10.13
C LYS A 55 5.70 -6.90 10.89
N SER A 56 6.28 -7.27 12.03
CA SER A 56 7.09 -6.38 12.85
C SER A 56 8.31 -5.89 12.09
N GLN A 57 9.04 -6.78 11.43
CA GLN A 57 10.24 -6.45 10.65
C GLN A 57 9.92 -5.47 9.51
N LEU A 58 8.87 -5.74 8.74
CA LEU A 58 8.44 -4.84 7.67
C LEU A 58 8.01 -3.47 8.20
N SER A 59 7.30 -3.43 9.33
CA SER A 59 6.90 -2.17 9.96
C SER A 59 8.09 -1.37 10.49
N GLU A 60 9.09 -2.06 11.04
CA GLU A 60 10.30 -1.45 11.60
C GLU A 60 11.17 -0.83 10.51
N GLU A 61 11.41 -1.55 9.40
CA GLU A 61 12.18 -1.05 8.26
C GLU A 61 11.53 0.20 7.64
N VAL A 62 10.20 0.17 7.44
CA VAL A 62 9.45 1.33 6.92
C VAL A 62 9.58 2.53 7.86
N GLN A 63 9.47 2.30 9.17
CA GLN A 63 9.60 3.35 10.17
C GLN A 63 11.03 3.92 10.24
N GLU A 64 12.05 3.08 10.11
CA GLU A 64 13.45 3.52 10.11
C GLU A 64 13.76 4.41 8.89
N VAL A 65 13.30 4.02 7.71
CA VAL A 65 13.40 4.83 6.49
C VAL A 65 12.67 6.17 6.70
N ARG A 66 11.50 6.16 7.33
CA ARG A 66 10.77 7.42 7.58
C ARG A 66 11.49 8.34 8.56
N ASN A 67 12.09 7.78 9.62
CA ASN A 67 12.88 8.55 10.58
C ASN A 67 14.11 9.20 9.92
N LYS A 68 14.75 8.52 8.95
CA LYS A 68 15.84 9.10 8.15
C LYS A 68 15.34 10.31 7.35
N HIS A 69 14.16 10.22 6.73
CA HIS A 69 13.55 11.35 6.04
C HIS A 69 13.24 12.51 6.99
N SER A 70 12.68 12.24 8.16
CA SER A 70 12.37 13.29 9.16
C SER A 70 13.61 14.08 9.58
N ARG A 71 14.76 13.41 9.78
CA ARG A 71 16.03 14.10 10.08
C ARG A 71 16.46 15.00 8.91
N LYS A 72 16.48 14.47 7.69
CA LYS A 72 16.83 15.23 6.48
C LYS A 72 15.89 16.42 6.24
N PHE A 73 14.59 16.23 6.43
CA PHE A 73 13.60 17.29 6.29
C PHE A 73 13.81 18.41 7.30
N ARG A 74 14.08 18.03 8.54
CA ARG A 74 14.45 19.00 9.57
C ARG A 74 15.71 19.75 9.18
N GLU A 75 16.76 19.11 8.69
CA GLU A 75 18.03 19.79 8.36
C GLU A 75 17.91 20.73 7.15
N LEU A 76 17.26 20.29 6.07
CA LEU A 76 17.35 20.96 4.77
C LEU A 76 16.13 21.81 4.40
N PHE A 77 14.95 21.52 4.96
CA PHE A 77 13.68 22.04 4.44
C PHE A 77 12.81 22.79 5.47
N THR A 78 13.27 22.94 6.70
CA THR A 78 12.52 23.67 7.75
C THR A 78 13.19 24.99 8.09
N ARG A 79 12.38 26.01 8.36
CA ARG A 79 12.88 27.29 8.89
C ARG A 79 13.46 27.09 10.29
N LYS A 80 14.53 27.83 10.60
CA LYS A 80 15.23 27.82 11.91
C LYS A 80 14.92 29.07 12.75
N THR A 81 13.72 29.60 12.59
CA THR A 81 13.25 30.82 13.26
C THR A 81 12.63 30.51 14.63
N SER A 82 11.73 29.53 14.68
CA SER A 82 11.10 29.06 15.92
C SER A 82 10.87 27.55 15.87
N ARG A 83 10.68 26.94 17.05
CA ARG A 83 10.34 25.51 17.14
C ARG A 83 8.95 25.21 16.56
N ILE A 84 8.00 26.14 16.69
CA ILE A 84 6.64 25.99 16.15
C ILE A 84 6.71 25.98 14.62
N ASP A 85 7.42 26.94 14.02
CA ASP A 85 7.59 27.01 12.56
C ASP A 85 8.36 25.80 12.04
N THR A 86 9.39 25.36 12.76
CA THR A 86 10.14 24.13 12.42
C THR A 86 9.22 22.92 12.35
N ASN A 87 8.36 22.74 13.36
CA ASN A 87 7.44 21.60 13.43
C ASN A 87 6.36 21.70 12.36
N LYS A 88 5.84 22.91 12.09
CA LYS A 88 4.87 23.16 11.01
C LYS A 88 5.44 22.77 9.65
N ASP A 89 6.64 23.24 9.33
CA ASP A 89 7.32 22.94 8.07
C ASP A 89 7.64 21.44 7.94
N LEU A 90 8.06 20.80 9.04
CA LEU A 90 8.33 19.37 9.09
C LEU A 90 7.07 18.56 8.77
N ILE A 91 5.96 18.85 9.45
CA ILE A 91 4.68 18.14 9.28
C ILE A 91 4.17 18.34 7.85
N ASN A 92 4.16 19.57 7.33
CA ASN A 92 3.70 19.86 5.97
C ASN A 92 4.50 19.05 4.93
N ARG A 93 5.84 18.98 5.06
CA ARG A 93 6.66 18.17 4.16
C ARG A 93 6.40 16.68 4.31
N LEU A 94 6.18 16.20 5.54
CA LEU A 94 5.84 14.81 5.78
C LEU A 94 4.52 14.43 5.10
N LEU A 95 3.48 15.26 5.24
CA LEU A 95 2.16 15.03 4.63
C LEU A 95 2.23 14.99 3.10
N LEU A 96 2.91 15.95 2.48
CA LEU A 96 3.07 15.99 1.02
C LEU A 96 3.81 14.77 0.47
N THR A 97 4.76 14.22 1.22
CA THR A 97 5.53 13.04 0.78
C THR A 97 4.82 11.72 1.05
N SER A 98 3.75 11.71 1.86
CA SER A 98 2.90 10.53 2.07
C SER A 98 1.68 10.49 1.14
N ASP A 99 1.41 11.56 0.40
CA ASP A 99 0.25 11.66 -0.47
C ASP A 99 0.37 10.73 -1.70
N SER A 100 -0.55 9.78 -1.82
CA SER A 100 -0.60 8.80 -2.91
C SER A 100 -0.82 9.45 -4.28
N PHE A 101 -1.64 10.48 -4.36
CA PHE A 101 -1.95 11.17 -5.60
C PHE A 101 -0.72 11.93 -6.10
N ILE A 102 -0.06 12.69 -5.21
CA ILE A 102 1.19 13.39 -5.53
C ILE A 102 2.29 12.39 -5.90
N ALA A 103 2.39 11.26 -5.19
CA ALA A 103 3.38 10.22 -5.47
C ALA A 103 3.21 9.61 -6.87
N ASN A 104 1.97 9.41 -7.32
CA ASN A 104 1.67 8.87 -8.65
C ASN A 104 1.98 9.85 -9.78
N LEU A 105 1.89 11.16 -9.52
CA LEU A 105 2.18 12.21 -10.51
C LEU A 105 3.66 12.57 -10.58
N CYS A 106 4.40 12.38 -9.50
CA CYS A 106 5.82 12.71 -9.43
C CYS A 106 6.66 11.71 -10.25
N PRO A 107 7.60 12.17 -11.09
CA PRO A 107 8.50 11.27 -11.81
C PRO A 107 9.37 10.49 -10.81
N CYS A 108 8.99 9.25 -10.55
CA CYS A 108 9.73 8.39 -9.64
C CYS A 108 11.05 7.99 -10.31
N PRO A 109 12.20 8.17 -9.65
CA PRO A 109 13.45 7.64 -10.15
C PRO A 109 13.29 6.13 -10.31
N LYS A 110 13.45 5.63 -11.54
CA LYS A 110 13.31 4.20 -11.82
C LYS A 110 14.32 3.47 -10.92
N PRO A 111 13.88 2.51 -10.08
CA PRO A 111 14.82 1.73 -9.30
C PRO A 111 15.80 1.06 -10.26
N LYS A 112 17.08 0.96 -9.87
CA LYS A 112 18.03 0.10 -10.58
C LYS A 112 17.49 -1.32 -10.46
N ARG A 113 16.79 -1.79 -11.48
CA ARG A 113 16.34 -3.18 -11.56
C ARG A 113 17.60 -4.00 -11.83
N GLY A 114 17.87 -4.99 -10.99
CA GLY A 114 18.82 -6.04 -11.36
C GLY A 114 18.28 -6.80 -12.57
N ASP A 115 19.16 -7.49 -13.29
CA ASP A 115 18.75 -8.31 -14.43
C ASP A 115 17.78 -9.38 -13.95
N ILE A 116 16.52 -9.28 -14.40
CA ILE A 116 15.50 -10.29 -14.19
C ILE A 116 15.74 -11.36 -15.25
N SER A 117 15.68 -12.65 -14.89
CA SER A 117 15.86 -13.73 -15.89
C SER A 117 14.80 -13.62 -16.99
N ASN A 118 15.20 -13.90 -18.23
CA ASN A 118 14.33 -13.80 -19.40
C ASN A 118 13.04 -14.63 -19.25
N GLU A 119 13.13 -15.80 -18.59
CA GLU A 119 11.98 -16.64 -18.26
C GLU A 119 10.93 -15.89 -17.44
N VAL A 120 11.35 -15.11 -16.44
CA VAL A 120 10.44 -14.34 -15.58
C VAL A 120 9.84 -13.14 -16.32
N CYS A 121 10.60 -12.50 -17.22
CA CYS A 121 10.10 -11.43 -18.08
C CYS A 121 9.00 -11.93 -19.03
N GLU A 122 9.21 -13.08 -19.67
CA GLU A 122 8.23 -13.71 -20.57
C GLU A 122 6.93 -14.04 -19.83
N PHE A 123 7.01 -14.56 -18.60
CA PHE A 123 5.83 -14.83 -17.76
C PHE A 123 5.07 -13.56 -17.34
N LEU A 124 5.74 -12.42 -17.18
CA LEU A 124 5.12 -11.17 -16.76
C LEU A 124 4.42 -10.43 -17.91
N GLU A 125 4.97 -10.49 -19.14
CA GLU A 125 4.39 -9.84 -20.33
C GLU A 125 3.04 -10.44 -20.73
N ILE A 126 2.84 -11.76 -20.55
CA ILE A 126 1.58 -12.46 -20.86
C ILE A 126 0.38 -11.86 -20.10
N ARG A 127 0.60 -11.18 -18.97
CA ARG A 127 -0.47 -10.65 -18.11
C ARG A 127 -0.92 -9.22 -18.45
N ALA A 128 -0.12 -8.45 -19.20
CA ALA A 128 -0.38 -7.03 -19.45
C ALA A 128 -1.32 -6.76 -20.64
N SER A 129 -1.71 -7.78 -21.41
CA SER A 129 -2.42 -7.59 -22.70
C SER A 129 -3.96 -7.46 -22.62
N ALA A 130 -4.58 -7.28 -21.46
CA ALA A 130 -6.03 -7.01 -21.39
C ALA A 130 -6.28 -5.48 -21.38
N PRO A 131 -6.82 -4.88 -22.46
CA PRO A 131 -7.14 -3.46 -22.49
C PRO A 131 -8.38 -3.20 -21.63
N ILE A 132 -8.28 -2.28 -20.68
CA ILE A 132 -9.44 -1.69 -20.01
C ILE A 132 -9.63 -0.33 -20.69
N ASP A 133 -10.71 -0.18 -21.47
CA ASP A 133 -11.11 1.08 -22.10
C ASP A 133 -11.32 2.14 -21.01
N GLN A 134 -10.52 3.21 -21.07
CA GLN A 134 -10.49 4.29 -20.09
C GLN A 134 -11.57 5.35 -20.33
N ASP A 135 -12.35 5.19 -21.40
CA ASP A 135 -13.29 6.21 -21.85
C ASP A 135 -14.63 6.19 -21.09
N ALA A 136 -14.90 5.16 -20.28
CA ALA A 136 -16.15 5.03 -19.53
C ALA A 136 -16.20 5.78 -18.18
N ILE A 137 -15.05 6.18 -17.62
CA ILE A 137 -14.99 6.76 -16.25
C ILE A 137 -15.24 8.28 -16.25
N LEU A 138 -15.19 8.94 -17.42
CA LEU A 138 -15.31 10.39 -17.55
C LEU A 138 -16.76 10.92 -17.58
N SER A 139 -17.77 10.04 -17.59
CA SER A 139 -19.18 10.44 -17.77
C SER A 139 -20.00 10.60 -16.47
N GLU A 140 -19.46 10.29 -15.28
CA GLU A 140 -20.25 10.22 -14.03
C GLU A 140 -19.99 11.35 -13.01
N PHE A 141 -19.15 12.34 -13.32
CA PHE A 141 -18.79 13.40 -12.36
C PHE A 141 -19.43 14.78 -12.60
N SER A 142 -20.25 14.96 -13.64
CA SER A 142 -21.11 16.16 -13.72
C SER A 142 -22.43 15.85 -13.05
N ASP A 143 -22.55 16.21 -11.76
CA ASP A 143 -23.68 16.96 -11.20
C ASP A 143 -23.62 16.87 -9.67
N THR A 144 -23.23 17.96 -9.01
CA THR A 144 -23.50 18.17 -7.59
C THR A 144 -23.82 19.65 -7.40
N GLU A 145 -25.13 19.91 -7.38
CA GLU A 145 -25.74 21.18 -7.01
C GLU A 145 -25.39 21.55 -5.55
N GLU A 146 -25.26 22.84 -5.34
CA GLU A 146 -24.88 23.52 -4.11
C GLU A 146 -25.81 23.21 -2.93
N SER A 147 -25.25 23.15 -1.73
CA SER A 147 -25.99 23.53 -0.51
C SER A 147 -25.03 24.12 0.51
N GLU A 148 -25.15 25.45 0.70
CA GLU A 148 -24.60 26.22 1.80
C GLU A 148 -25.21 25.73 3.13
N SER A 149 -24.37 25.59 4.16
CA SER A 149 -24.85 25.61 5.54
C SER A 149 -23.94 26.48 6.40
N ASP A 150 -24.52 27.59 6.84
CA ASP A 150 -23.97 28.52 7.83
C ASP A 150 -23.80 27.81 9.17
N ILE A 151 -22.60 27.89 9.74
CA ILE A 151 -22.31 27.49 11.13
C ILE A 151 -21.97 28.76 11.89
N GLU A 152 -22.92 29.22 12.71
CA GLU A 152 -22.73 30.33 13.65
C GLU A 152 -21.71 29.97 14.74
N GLU A 153 -20.65 30.78 14.86
CA GLU A 153 -19.77 30.85 16.02
C GLU A 153 -20.54 31.45 17.22
N SER A 154 -20.51 30.75 18.36
CA SER A 154 -20.76 31.40 19.66
C SER A 154 -19.56 31.19 20.58
N TYR A 155 -18.84 32.29 20.80
CA TYR A 155 -17.86 32.48 21.85
C TYR A 155 -18.56 32.60 23.20
N LEU A 156 -18.16 31.79 24.19
CA LEU A 156 -18.37 32.13 25.60
C LEU A 156 -17.06 31.98 26.37
N ASP A 157 -16.62 33.13 26.85
CA ASP A 157 -15.57 33.38 27.84
C ASP A 157 -16.05 32.90 29.22
N SER A 158 -15.14 32.43 30.07
CA SER A 158 -15.44 32.15 31.48
C SER A 158 -14.21 32.51 32.32
N GLU A 159 -14.45 33.43 33.24
CA GLU A 159 -13.54 33.97 34.26
C GLU A 159 -12.84 32.90 35.12
#